data_AF-A0A2E4Y0W1-F1
#
_entry.id   AF-A0A2E4Y0W1-F1
#
_cell.length_a   1.000
_cell.length_b   1.000
_cell.length_c   1.000
_cell.angle_alpha   90.00
_cell.angle_beta   90.00
_cell.angle_gamma   90.00
#
_symmetry.space_group_name_H-M   'P 1'
#
loop_
_entity.id
_entity.type
_entity.pdbx_description
1 polymer ?
#
loop_
_entity_poly.entity_id
_entity_poly.type
_entity_poly.pdbx_seq_one_letter_code
_entity_poly.pdbx_strand_id
1 'polypeptide(L)'
;MNSFGAKDELQVHGERYTIWSLPKAEAAGLRGAARLPYSLQVLLENALRHEDNVTVGRANIEAFSEWVDRGSNPAETSYYPTRIMMHDVSGIPLLADLAAMR
;
A
#
# COMPACT_ATOMS: atom_id res chain seq x y z
N MET A 1 6.16 -9.63 -3.87
CA MET A 1 6.71 -10.55 -2.84
C MET A 1 5.69 -10.64 -1.70
N ASN A 2 5.97 -11.37 -0.62
CA ASN A 2 5.05 -11.48 0.53
C ASN A 2 5.86 -11.65 1.83
N SER A 3 6.77 -10.72 2.11
CA SER A 3 7.75 -10.86 3.19
C SER A 3 7.14 -10.90 4.59
N PHE A 4 5.88 -10.45 4.72
CA PHE A 4 5.11 -10.44 5.97
C PHE A 4 3.91 -11.40 5.94
N GLY A 5 3.82 -12.31 4.96
CA GLY A 5 2.74 -13.31 4.94
C GLY A 5 1.32 -12.71 4.89
N ALA A 6 1.16 -11.47 4.43
CA ALA A 6 -0.09 -10.72 4.48
C ALA A 6 -1.13 -11.18 3.47
N LYS A 7 -0.71 -11.82 2.37
CA LYS A 7 -1.62 -12.32 1.32
C LYS A 7 -2.59 -13.35 1.90
N ASP A 8 -3.87 -13.14 1.66
CA ASP A 8 -4.96 -14.00 2.10
C ASP A 8 -6.06 -14.14 1.05
N GLU A 9 -6.97 -15.08 1.26
CA GLU A 9 -8.19 -15.26 0.47
C GLU A 9 -9.44 -14.94 1.31
N LEU A 10 -10.29 -14.07 0.78
CA LEU A 10 -11.59 -13.76 1.33
C LEU A 10 -12.67 -14.44 0.47
N GLN A 11 -13.50 -15.28 1.10
CA GLN A 11 -14.65 -15.88 0.44
C GLN A 11 -15.91 -15.08 0.71
N VAL A 12 -16.58 -14.62 -0.33
CA VAL A 12 -17.84 -13.88 -0.24
C VAL A 12 -18.82 -14.47 -1.24
N HIS A 13 -19.96 -14.98 -0.77
CA HIS A 13 -21.01 -15.56 -1.61
C HIS A 13 -20.52 -16.64 -2.62
N GLY A 14 -19.49 -17.40 -2.25
CA GLY A 14 -18.92 -18.46 -3.10
C GLY A 14 -17.81 -17.98 -4.05
N GLU A 15 -17.56 -16.68 -4.14
CA GLU A 15 -16.46 -16.09 -4.91
C GLU A 15 -15.22 -15.91 -4.03
N ARG A 16 -14.04 -16.13 -4.61
CA ARG A 16 -12.73 -15.98 -3.93
C ARG A 16 -12.06 -14.69 -4.34
N TYR A 17 -11.72 -13.84 -3.36
CA TYR A 17 -10.98 -12.61 -3.54
C TYR A 17 -9.62 -12.70 -2.87
N THR A 18 -8.57 -12.22 -3.54
CA THR A 18 -7.26 -12.04 -2.89
C THR A 18 -7.26 -10.72 -2.12
N ILE A 19 -6.88 -10.76 -0.86
CA ILE A 19 -6.71 -9.59 0.00
C ILE A 19 -5.33 -9.57 0.63
N TRP A 20 -4.90 -8.41 1.12
CA TRP A 20 -3.72 -8.29 1.98
C TRP A 20 -4.17 -7.93 3.38
N SER A 21 -4.12 -8.93 4.26
CA SER A 21 -4.64 -8.87 5.62
C SER A 21 -3.61 -8.25 6.57
N LEU A 22 -3.93 -7.08 7.13
CA LEU A 22 -3.11 -6.43 8.16
C LEU A 22 -2.97 -7.29 9.42
N PRO A 23 -4.02 -7.97 9.94
CA PRO A 23 -3.86 -8.88 11.07
C PRO A 23 -2.86 -10.02 10.82
N LYS A 24 -2.82 -10.56 9.60
CA LYS A 24 -1.81 -11.58 9.24
C LYS A 24 -0.40 -10.98 9.18
N ALA A 25 -0.26 -9.78 8.63
CA ALA A 25 1.02 -9.07 8.62
C ALA A 25 1.52 -8.82 10.05
N GLU A 26 0.63 -8.44 10.97
CA GLU A 26 0.95 -8.21 12.37
C GLU A 26 1.38 -9.50 13.09
N ALA A 27 0.69 -10.61 12.85
CA ALA A 27 1.08 -11.93 13.35
C ALA A 27 2.45 -12.39 12.82
N ALA A 28 2.84 -11.96 11.62
CA ALA A 28 4.13 -12.26 11.01
C ALA A 28 5.27 -11.34 11.47
N GLY A 29 5.01 -10.37 12.35
CA GLY A 29 6.03 -9.52 12.97
C GLY A 29 5.86 -8.02 12.73
N LEU A 30 4.84 -7.59 11.96
CA LEU A 30 4.56 -6.16 11.72
C LEU A 30 3.79 -5.52 12.88
N ARG A 31 4.50 -5.21 13.96
CA ARG A 31 3.89 -4.75 15.23
C ARG A 31 3.17 -3.42 15.07
N GLY A 32 1.94 -3.33 15.57
CA GLY A 32 1.25 -2.06 15.71
C GLY A 32 0.42 -1.64 14.50
N ALA A 33 0.24 -2.52 13.50
CA ALA A 33 -0.65 -2.27 12.37
C ALA A 33 -2.06 -1.84 12.81
N ALA A 34 -2.59 -2.48 13.87
CA ALA A 34 -3.89 -2.13 14.46
C ALA A 34 -3.93 -0.77 15.18
N ARG A 35 -2.77 -0.24 15.61
CA ARG A 35 -2.67 1.06 16.32
C ARG A 35 -2.53 2.26 15.37
N LEU A 36 -2.26 2.02 14.09
CA LEU A 36 -2.14 3.07 13.09
C LEU A 36 -3.49 3.78 12.85
N PRO A 37 -3.48 5.10 12.62
CA PRO A 37 -4.62 5.80 12.03
C PRO A 37 -5.07 5.11 10.75
N TYR A 38 -6.38 5.13 10.50
CA TYR A 38 -6.98 4.40 9.37
C TYR A 38 -6.37 4.80 8.01
N SER A 39 -6.00 6.08 7.83
CA SER A 39 -5.30 6.53 6.62
C SER A 39 -3.95 5.83 6.42
N LEU A 40 -3.17 5.63 7.48
CA LEU A 40 -1.90 4.92 7.43
C LEU A 40 -2.09 3.40 7.27
N GLN A 41 -3.19 2.83 7.77
CA GLN A 41 -3.53 1.43 7.51
C GLN A 41 -3.79 1.17 6.01
N VAL A 42 -4.44 2.10 5.33
CA VAL A 42 -4.63 2.03 3.86
C VAL A 42 -3.29 2.10 3.12
N LEU A 43 -2.39 3.00 3.53
CA LEU A 43 -1.05 3.11 2.94
C LEU A 43 -0.21 1.86 3.20
N LEU A 44 -0.29 1.30 4.41
CA LEU A 44 0.40 0.07 4.77
C LEU A 44 -0.09 -1.12 3.95
N GLU A 45 -1.40 -1.28 3.76
CA GLU A 45 -1.96 -2.31 2.88
C GLU A 45 -1.47 -2.13 1.44
N ASN A 46 -1.43 -0.89 0.96
CA ASN A 46 -0.93 -0.58 -0.38
C ASN A 46 0.53 -0.97 -0.55
N ALA A 47 1.38 -0.70 0.45
CA ALA A 47 2.78 -1.09 0.47
C ALA A 47 2.94 -2.63 0.51
N LEU A 48 2.15 -3.32 1.35
CA LEU A 48 2.15 -4.79 1.41
C LEU A 48 1.70 -5.42 0.08
N ARG A 49 0.77 -4.79 -0.64
CA ARG A 49 0.28 -5.25 -1.94
C ARG A 49 1.31 -5.11 -3.05
N HIS A 50 2.10 -4.04 -3.02
CA HIS A 50 3.04 -3.68 -4.10
C HIS A 50 4.51 -3.94 -3.73
N GLU A 51 4.76 -4.81 -2.74
CA GLU A 51 6.11 -5.19 -2.36
C GLU A 51 6.86 -5.85 -3.52
N ASP A 52 7.88 -5.16 -4.04
CA ASP A 52 8.66 -5.56 -5.23
C ASP A 52 10.18 -5.53 -5.00
N ASN A 53 10.64 -5.17 -3.79
CA ASN A 53 12.07 -4.99 -3.42
C ASN A 53 12.84 -3.97 -4.29
N VAL A 54 12.17 -3.23 -5.15
CA VAL A 54 12.75 -2.16 -5.98
C VAL A 54 12.21 -0.82 -5.53
N THR A 55 10.89 -0.71 -5.48
CA THR A 55 10.16 0.50 -5.10
C THR A 55 9.64 0.40 -3.67
N VAL A 56 9.06 -0.76 -3.33
CA VAL A 56 8.59 -1.08 -1.97
C VAL A 56 9.34 -2.29 -1.46
N GLY A 57 10.33 -2.03 -0.61
CA GLY A 57 11.08 -3.06 0.11
C GLY A 57 10.58 -3.25 1.54
N ARG A 58 11.09 -4.30 2.19
CA ARG A 58 10.76 -4.62 3.60
C ARG A 58 10.95 -3.43 4.55
N ALA A 59 12.03 -2.66 4.39
CA ALA A 59 12.34 -1.52 5.26
C ALA A 59 11.25 -0.43 5.22
N ASN A 60 10.65 -0.17 4.05
CA ASN A 60 9.56 0.80 3.92
C ASN A 60 8.31 0.35 4.67
N ILE A 61 8.06 -0.96 4.74
CA ILE A 61 6.91 -1.53 5.46
C ILE A 61 7.18 -1.49 6.98
N GLU A 62 8.42 -1.76 7.41
CA GLU A 62 8.85 -1.66 8.82
C GLU A 62 8.78 -0.22 9.35
N ALA A 63 9.01 0.78 8.50
CA ALA A 63 8.90 2.21 8.85
C ALA A 63 7.52 2.59 9.41
N PHE A 64 6.45 1.89 9.01
CA PHE A 64 5.11 2.07 9.59
C PHE A 64 5.04 1.60 11.05
N SER A 65 5.78 0.55 11.41
CA SER A 65 5.86 0.08 12.79
C SER A 65 6.63 1.08 13.66
N GLU A 66 7.71 1.66 13.13
CA GLU A 66 8.46 2.73 13.82
C GLU A 66 7.61 3.99 14.06
N TRP A 67 6.72 4.31 13.11
CA TRP A 67 5.78 5.41 13.27
C TRP A 67 4.85 5.19 14.46
N VAL A 68 4.41 3.96 14.72
CA VAL A 68 3.53 3.62 15.86
C VAL A 68 4.19 3.94 17.21
N ASP A 69 5.51 3.82 17.30
CA ASP A 69 6.28 4.08 18.52
C ASP A 69 6.60 5.57 18.69
N ARG A 70 6.92 6.27 17.60
CA ARG A 70 7.38 7.67 17.64
C ARG A 70 6.30 8.71 17.36
N GLY A 71 5.18 8.32 16.75
CA GLY A 71 4.11 9.21 16.27
C GLY A 71 4.49 10.06 15.05
N SER A 72 5.73 9.96 14.58
CA SER A 72 6.22 10.62 13.37
C SER A 72 7.38 9.83 12.78
N ASN A 73 7.43 9.72 11.45
CA ASN A 73 8.54 9.13 10.73
C ASN A 73 8.77 9.96 9.45
N PRO A 74 9.97 10.54 9.21
CA PRO A 74 10.29 11.25 7.98
C PRO A 74 10.51 10.33 6.78
N ALA A 75 10.36 9.00 6.94
CA ALA A 75 10.48 8.04 5.85
C ALA A 75 9.48 8.32 4.73
N GLU A 76 9.99 8.32 3.50
CA GLU A 76 9.16 8.38 2.30
C GLU A 76 8.59 6.98 1.99
N THR A 77 7.33 6.93 1.55
CA THR A 77 6.69 5.71 1.10
C THR A 77 6.08 5.90 -0.28
N SER A 78 6.24 4.90 -1.14
CA SER A 78 5.55 4.85 -2.42
C SER A 78 4.07 4.54 -2.21
N TYR A 79 3.22 5.11 -3.06
CA TYR A 79 1.79 4.89 -3.05
C TYR A 79 1.28 4.61 -4.47
N TYR A 80 0.54 3.53 -4.61
CA TYR A 80 -0.02 3.05 -5.87
C TYR A 80 -1.54 3.25 -5.84
N PRO A 81 -2.06 4.40 -6.31
CA PRO A 81 -3.49 4.63 -6.33
C PRO A 81 -4.19 3.63 -7.25
N THR A 82 -5.36 3.15 -6.83
CA THR A 82 -6.12 2.18 -7.64
C THR A 82 -6.74 2.81 -8.89
N ARG A 83 -7.07 4.10 -8.84
CA ARG A 83 -7.68 4.85 -9.96
C ARG A 83 -7.22 6.30 -9.91
N ILE A 84 -7.15 6.91 -11.09
CA ILE A 84 -6.91 8.34 -11.26
C ILE A 84 -8.20 8.95 -11.79
N MET A 85 -8.70 9.98 -11.10
CA MET A 85 -9.81 10.82 -11.59
C MET A 85 -9.22 12.15 -12.01
N MET A 86 -9.60 12.64 -13.18
CA MET A 86 -9.03 13.85 -13.74
C MET A 86 -10.15 14.78 -14.23
N HIS A 87 -10.00 16.07 -13.92
CA HIS A 87 -10.87 17.11 -14.42
C HIS A 87 -10.40 17.57 -15.80
N ASP A 88 -11.33 18.02 -16.64
CA ASP A 88 -11.13 18.29 -18.08
C ASP A 88 -9.87 19.15 -18.37
N VAL A 89 -9.65 20.23 -17.62
CA VAL A 89 -8.52 21.16 -17.83
C VAL A 89 -7.15 20.53 -17.55
N SER A 90 -7.07 19.65 -16.54
CA SER A 90 -5.82 18.96 -16.19
C SER A 90 -5.58 17.74 -17.09
N GLY A 91 -6.62 17.25 -17.77
CA GLY A 91 -6.53 16.04 -18.59
C GLY A 91 -5.89 16.24 -19.95
N ILE A 92 -6.08 17.40 -20.56
CA ILE A 92 -5.50 17.72 -21.87
C ILE A 92 -3.97 17.62 -21.87
N PRO A 93 -3.22 18.27 -20.95
CA PRO A 93 -1.76 18.15 -20.93
C PRO A 93 -1.29 16.72 -20.64
N LEU A 94 -1.95 15.99 -19.71
CA LEU A 94 -1.58 14.60 -19.44
C LEU A 94 -1.75 13.69 -20.67
N LEU A 95 -2.84 13.86 -21.42
CA LEU A 95 -3.07 13.09 -22.64
C LEU A 95 -2.07 13.45 -23.75
N ALA A 96 -1.67 14.73 -23.85
CA ALA A 96 -0.63 15.15 -24.77
C ALA A 96 0.72 14.51 -24.42
N ASP A 97 1.10 14.50 -23.13
CA ASP A 97 2.31 13.84 -22.65
C ASP A 97 2.28 12.33 -22.93
N LEU A 98 1.16 11.67 -22.64
CA LEU A 98 0.97 10.24 -22.93
C LEU A 98 1.08 9.95 -24.44
N ALA A 99 0.56 10.84 -25.29
CA ALA A 99 0.67 10.71 -26.74
C ALA A 99 2.11 10.95 -27.24
N ALA A 100 2.88 11.82 -26.60
CA ALA A 100 4.29 12.07 -26.93
C ALA A 100 5.22 10.92 -26.50
N MET A 101 4.84 10.14 -25.49
CA MET A 101 5.56 8.93 -25.07
C MET A 101 5.39 7.74 -26.03
N ARG A 102 4.48 7.84 -27.00
CA ARG A 102 4.19 6.80 -28.00
C ARG A 102 5.06 6.94 -29.24
#